data_AF-A0A093I6N1-F1
#
_entry.id   AF-A0A093I6N1-F1
#
_cell.length_a   1.000
_cell.length_b   1.000
_cell.length_c   1.000
_cell.angle_alpha   90.00
_cell.angle_beta   90.00
_cell.angle_gamma   90.00
#
_symmetry.space_group_name_H-M   'P 1'
#
loop_
_entity.id
_entity.type
_entity.pdbx_description
1 polymer ?
#
loop_
_entity_poly.entity_id
_entity_poly.type
_entity_poly.pdbx_seq_one_letter_code
_entity_poly.pdbx_strand_id
1 'polypeptide(L)'
;GTTCVLVSFPFIFNPCIGCKENTPEWAAFIYYLPFIIIFQFGWAATQVSHLSLIPELVTNDHEKVELTAFRYAFTVMANITVYGLAWMLLNFQVQQPDHTEHLGIEDVPVFRNLSLIVVGVGAVFSFIFHLGTKEKPYLPGSLPQPEESSPLLQNDSTGPPCPLLIWKDWLLEPAFYQVAVLYMSTRLIVNLSQTYITMYLTNSLLLPKKYIASIPLVMYVSGFLSSFLMKPVNKWIGRNLTYFTGILVILAFASWVTLARKMGSEIYGVAALLGAGSATILVTSLSMTADLIGTNTHSGAFVYGAMSFTDKMANGLAVMAIQNLHPCPTELCCPACVSFYHWVMVLVTGGIAVAAVVSLCCIMVWPIRIRYRE
;
A
#
# COMPACT_ATOMS: atom_id res chain seq x y z
N GLY A 1 12.40 8.27 12.86
CA GLY A 1 11.72 7.87 11.61
C GLY A 1 12.29 8.58 10.42
N THR A 2 12.04 9.89 10.29
CA THR A 2 12.41 10.75 9.16
C THR A 2 13.88 10.61 8.73
N THR A 3 14.83 10.73 9.68
CA THR A 3 16.27 10.62 9.39
C THR A 3 16.65 9.28 8.75
N CYS A 4 16.06 8.17 9.22
CA CYS A 4 16.30 6.84 8.64
C CYS A 4 15.90 6.81 7.17
N VAL A 5 14.70 7.33 6.84
CA VAL A 5 14.20 7.39 5.45
C VAL A 5 15.08 8.27 4.57
N LEU A 6 15.47 9.46 5.05
CA LEU A 6 16.31 10.39 4.29
C LEU A 6 17.69 9.81 3.97
N VAL A 7 18.28 9.07 4.92
CA VAL A 7 19.60 8.47 4.73
C VAL A 7 19.51 7.23 3.85
N SER A 8 18.53 6.35 4.04
CA SER A 8 18.53 5.05 3.35
C SER A 8 17.94 5.09 1.93
N PHE A 9 16.93 5.91 1.68
CA PHE A 9 16.20 5.90 0.40
C PHE A 9 17.07 6.20 -0.83
N PRO A 10 18.01 7.18 -0.79
CA PRO A 10 18.91 7.41 -1.92
C PRO A 10 19.78 6.20 -2.26
N PHE A 11 20.20 5.39 -1.29
CA PHE A 11 21.03 4.21 -1.55
C PHE A 11 20.25 3.01 -2.07
N ILE A 12 18.92 2.97 -1.87
CA ILE A 12 18.06 1.91 -2.42
C ILE A 12 17.86 2.10 -3.93
N PHE A 13 17.75 3.35 -4.38
CA PHE A 13 17.44 3.71 -5.77
C PHE A 13 18.64 4.15 -6.60
N ASN A 14 19.85 4.15 -6.02
CA ASN A 14 21.08 4.41 -6.73
C ASN A 14 21.88 3.13 -6.93
N PRO A 15 22.69 3.05 -8.01
CA PRO A 15 23.66 1.97 -8.16
C PRO A 15 24.53 1.83 -6.92
N CYS A 16 24.74 0.59 -6.50
CA CYS A 16 25.58 0.30 -5.35
C CYS A 16 27.01 0.83 -5.56
N ILE A 17 27.53 1.48 -4.51
CA ILE A 17 28.84 2.13 -4.56
C ILE A 17 29.92 1.06 -4.73
N GLY A 18 30.64 1.11 -5.85
CA GLY A 18 31.72 0.17 -6.15
C GLY A 18 31.29 -1.12 -6.87
N CYS A 19 30.01 -1.29 -7.16
CA CYS A 19 29.54 -2.36 -8.02
C CYS A 19 29.91 -2.08 -9.49
N LYS A 20 30.50 -3.08 -10.14
CA LYS A 20 30.75 -3.12 -11.60
C LYS A 20 29.77 -4.06 -12.28
N GLU A 21 29.73 -4.06 -13.62
CA GLU A 21 28.84 -4.94 -14.42
C GLU A 21 28.99 -6.44 -14.08
N ASN A 22 30.17 -6.88 -13.63
CA ASN A 22 30.44 -8.27 -13.25
C ASN A 22 30.21 -8.56 -11.74
N THR A 23 29.53 -7.68 -11.01
CA THR A 23 29.27 -7.92 -9.58
C THR A 23 28.21 -9.01 -9.43
N PRO A 24 28.46 -10.08 -8.67
CA PRO A 24 27.48 -11.15 -8.52
C PRO A 24 26.25 -10.64 -7.73
N GLU A 25 25.07 -11.14 -8.10
CA GLU A 25 23.78 -10.67 -7.56
C GLU A 25 23.69 -10.76 -6.03
N TRP A 26 24.29 -11.80 -5.43
CA TRP A 26 24.31 -11.97 -3.98
C TRP A 26 25.05 -10.83 -3.26
N ALA A 27 26.08 -10.26 -3.88
CA ALA A 27 26.82 -9.14 -3.30
C ALA A 27 26.01 -7.84 -3.37
N ALA A 28 25.28 -7.62 -4.47
CA ALA A 28 24.32 -6.52 -4.58
C ALA A 28 23.20 -6.67 -3.53
N PHE A 29 22.68 -7.89 -3.34
CA PHE A 29 21.68 -8.19 -2.31
C PHE A 29 22.18 -7.82 -0.91
N ILE A 30 23.39 -8.24 -0.52
CA ILE A 30 23.98 -7.90 0.78
C ILE A 30 24.16 -6.38 0.94
N TYR A 31 24.52 -5.67 -0.13
CA TYR A 31 24.67 -4.21 -0.09
C TYR A 31 23.35 -3.49 0.17
N TYR A 32 22.28 -3.85 -0.54
CA TYR A 32 20.98 -3.16 -0.41
C TYR A 32 20.22 -3.54 0.87
N LEU A 33 20.45 -4.73 1.41
CA LEU A 33 19.75 -5.26 2.58
C LEU A 33 19.71 -4.30 3.79
N PRO A 34 20.85 -3.76 4.32
CA PRO A 34 20.81 -2.86 5.48
C PRO A 34 20.02 -1.58 5.20
N PHE A 35 20.11 -1.02 3.99
CA PHE A 35 19.37 0.19 3.62
C PHE A 35 17.87 -0.06 3.57
N ILE A 36 17.45 -1.21 3.02
CA ILE A 36 16.03 -1.61 3.00
C ILE A 36 15.51 -1.80 4.44
N ILE A 37 16.27 -2.44 5.32
CA ILE A 37 15.87 -2.63 6.74
C ILE A 37 15.69 -1.27 7.43
N ILE A 38 16.67 -0.37 7.29
CA ILE A 38 16.61 0.98 7.88
C ILE A 38 15.42 1.77 7.30
N PHE A 39 15.18 1.67 5.98
CA PHE A 39 14.05 2.31 5.33
C PHE A 39 12.72 1.82 5.89
N GLN A 40 12.52 0.51 5.97
CA GLN A 40 11.26 -0.07 6.46
C GLN A 40 10.99 0.29 7.92
N PHE A 41 12.03 0.28 8.76
CA PHE A 41 11.93 0.75 10.13
C PHE A 41 11.59 2.26 10.19
N GLY A 42 12.30 3.08 9.41
CA GLY A 42 12.08 4.52 9.33
C GLY A 42 10.68 4.89 8.87
N TRP A 43 10.19 4.20 7.84
CA TRP A 43 8.85 4.36 7.29
C TRP A 43 7.77 3.98 8.33
N ALA A 44 7.89 2.81 8.94
CA ALA A 44 6.95 2.34 9.96
C ALA A 44 6.90 3.28 11.17
N ALA A 45 8.06 3.69 11.69
CA ALA A 45 8.14 4.62 12.81
C ALA A 45 7.45 5.96 12.49
N THR A 46 7.73 6.54 11.32
CA THR A 46 7.14 7.83 10.93
C THR A 46 5.62 7.72 10.73
N GLN A 47 5.16 6.64 10.09
CA GLN A 47 3.75 6.44 9.80
C GLN A 47 2.91 6.20 11.07
N VAL A 48 3.41 5.36 11.98
CA VAL A 48 2.72 5.02 13.23
C VAL A 48 2.70 6.23 14.17
N SER A 49 3.83 6.94 14.33
CA SER A 49 3.87 8.15 15.15
C SER A 49 2.93 9.24 14.63
N HIS A 50 2.81 9.42 13.31
CA HIS A 50 1.85 10.38 12.77
C HIS A 50 0.39 9.92 12.95
N LEU A 51 0.12 8.61 12.95
CA LEU A 51 -1.23 8.09 13.26
C LEU A 51 -1.62 8.37 14.71
N SER A 52 -0.69 8.21 15.66
CA SER A 52 -0.94 8.46 17.08
C SER A 52 -1.04 9.94 17.43
N LEU A 53 -0.36 10.82 16.70
CA LEU A 53 -0.37 12.26 16.96
C LEU A 53 -1.70 12.95 16.59
N ILE A 54 -2.42 12.46 15.58
CA ILE A 54 -3.69 13.05 15.11
C ILE A 54 -4.73 13.23 16.24
N PRO A 55 -5.05 12.21 17.06
CA PRO A 55 -6.00 12.36 18.16
C PRO A 55 -5.50 13.26 19.29
N GLU A 56 -4.19 13.49 19.44
CA GLU A 56 -3.63 14.37 20.47
C GLU A 56 -3.66 15.85 20.05
N LEU A 57 -3.51 16.12 18.75
CA LEU A 57 -3.57 17.47 18.19
C LEU A 57 -4.98 18.06 18.18
N VAL A 58 -6.00 17.20 18.27
CA VAL A 58 -7.38 17.56 17.96
C VAL A 58 -8.34 17.01 19.01
N THR A 59 -9.09 17.90 19.65
CA THR A 59 -10.04 17.52 20.72
C THR A 59 -11.39 17.05 20.21
N ASN A 60 -11.80 17.45 19.00
CA ASN A 60 -13.11 17.14 18.42
C ASN A 60 -13.03 16.01 17.39
N ASP A 61 -13.95 15.04 17.45
CA ASP A 61 -13.99 13.92 16.50
C ASP A 61 -14.23 14.36 15.05
N HIS A 62 -14.96 15.45 14.83
CA HIS A 62 -15.13 16.02 13.49
C HIS A 62 -13.78 16.47 12.90
N GLU A 63 -13.00 17.21 13.67
CA GLU A 63 -11.68 17.70 13.26
C GLU A 63 -10.67 16.55 13.10
N LYS A 64 -10.77 15.47 13.90
CA LYS A 64 -9.92 14.27 13.72
C LYS A 64 -10.16 13.59 12.38
N VAL A 65 -11.44 13.45 12.00
CA VAL A 65 -11.83 12.90 10.70
C VAL A 65 -11.34 13.78 9.56
N GLU A 66 -11.43 15.10 9.72
CA GLU A 66 -10.96 16.08 8.73
C GLU A 66 -9.44 16.06 8.55
N LEU A 67 -8.67 16.08 9.65
CA LEU A 67 -7.20 16.01 9.61
C LEU A 67 -6.72 14.68 8.99
N THR A 68 -7.40 13.59 9.33
CA THR A 68 -7.17 12.28 8.72
C THR A 68 -7.44 12.31 7.21
N ALA A 69 -8.54 12.94 6.78
CA ALA A 69 -8.87 13.08 5.36
C ALA A 69 -7.82 13.91 4.60
N PHE A 70 -7.36 15.03 5.16
CA PHE A 70 -6.27 15.82 4.57
C PHE A 70 -5.00 15.01 4.39
N ARG A 71 -4.59 14.23 5.39
CA ARG A 71 -3.42 13.35 5.29
C ARG A 71 -3.54 12.35 4.14
N TYR A 72 -4.68 11.70 3.98
CA TYR A 72 -4.91 10.79 2.86
C TYR A 72 -4.86 11.52 1.53
N ALA A 73 -5.48 12.71 1.43
CA ALA A 73 -5.43 13.54 0.23
C ALA A 73 -3.98 13.91 -0.14
N PHE A 74 -3.16 14.36 0.81
CA PHE A 74 -1.75 14.66 0.58
C PHE A 74 -0.94 13.43 0.17
N THR A 75 -1.25 12.24 0.69
CA THR A 75 -0.61 10.99 0.27
C THR A 75 -0.93 10.67 -1.20
N VAL A 76 -2.17 10.87 -1.63
CA VAL A 76 -2.56 10.69 -3.03
C VAL A 76 -1.88 11.73 -3.93
N MET A 77 -1.88 13.00 -3.52
CA MET A 77 -1.21 14.08 -4.25
C MET A 77 0.30 13.82 -4.40
N ALA A 78 0.95 13.29 -3.36
CA ALA A 78 2.35 12.89 -3.43
C ALA A 78 2.56 11.79 -4.48
N ASN A 79 1.75 10.73 -4.49
CA ASN A 79 1.83 9.66 -5.51
C ASN A 79 1.65 10.22 -6.93
N ILE A 80 0.62 11.05 -7.15
CA ILE A 80 0.36 11.71 -8.45
C ILE A 80 1.58 12.55 -8.88
N THR A 81 2.19 13.28 -7.95
CA THR A 81 3.37 14.10 -8.21
C THR A 81 4.58 13.24 -8.60
N VAL A 82 4.83 12.12 -7.91
CA VAL A 82 5.94 11.20 -8.24
C VAL A 82 5.77 10.63 -9.65
N TYR A 83 4.58 10.14 -10.00
CA TYR A 83 4.33 9.61 -11.35
C TYR A 83 4.36 10.71 -12.42
N GLY A 84 3.86 11.90 -12.12
CA GLY A 84 3.96 13.06 -13.01
C GLY A 84 5.42 13.46 -13.29
N LEU A 85 6.25 13.50 -12.26
CA LEU A 85 7.69 13.75 -12.39
C LEU A 85 8.40 12.64 -13.17
N ALA A 86 8.07 11.37 -12.89
CA ALA A 86 8.61 10.23 -13.64
C ALA A 86 8.25 10.30 -15.13
N TRP A 87 6.99 10.62 -15.45
CA TRP A 87 6.53 10.81 -16.83
C TRP A 87 7.27 11.95 -17.53
N MET A 88 7.43 13.08 -16.85
CA MET A 88 8.15 14.23 -17.38
C MET A 88 9.61 13.89 -17.69
N LEU A 89 10.32 13.27 -16.73
CA LEU A 89 11.74 12.93 -16.89
C LEU A 89 11.96 11.88 -17.99
N LEU A 90 11.09 10.86 -18.08
CA LEU A 90 11.18 9.83 -19.12
C LEU A 90 10.87 10.39 -20.52
N ASN A 91 9.89 11.29 -20.65
CA ASN A 91 9.58 11.91 -21.94
C ASN A 91 10.72 12.78 -22.47
N PHE A 92 11.39 13.55 -21.59
CA PHE A 92 12.54 14.36 -22.00
C PHE A 92 13.71 13.50 -22.54
N GLN A 93 13.88 12.26 -22.07
CA GLN A 93 14.87 11.32 -22.63
C GLN A 93 14.46 10.72 -23.98
N VAL A 94 13.18 10.39 -24.16
CA VAL A 94 12.67 9.78 -25.42
C VAL A 94 12.80 10.73 -26.62
N GLN A 95 12.90 12.05 -26.38
CA GLN A 95 13.12 13.03 -27.44
C GLN A 95 14.55 13.04 -28.01
N GLN A 96 15.48 12.26 -27.44
CA GLN A 96 16.82 12.07 -27.99
C GLN A 96 16.86 10.89 -28.99
N PRO A 97 17.39 11.08 -30.21
CA PRO A 97 17.21 10.14 -31.32
C PRO A 97 17.93 8.78 -31.19
N ASP A 98 18.77 8.56 -30.19
CA ASP A 98 19.59 7.34 -30.03
C ASP A 98 19.14 6.39 -28.89
N HIS A 99 18.06 6.70 -28.17
CA HIS A 99 17.64 5.87 -27.02
C HIS A 99 16.58 4.82 -27.36
N THR A 100 16.84 3.59 -26.92
CA THR A 100 15.97 2.43 -27.11
C THR A 100 14.63 2.57 -26.36
N GLU A 101 13.55 2.06 -26.96
CA GLU A 101 12.20 2.09 -26.38
C GLU A 101 12.02 1.17 -25.14
N HIS A 102 13.05 0.41 -24.75
CA HIS A 102 13.01 -0.54 -23.63
C HIS A 102 13.85 -0.06 -22.44
N LEU A 103 13.34 -0.30 -21.22
CA LEU A 103 14.03 0.11 -19.99
C LEU A 103 15.42 -0.54 -19.91
N GLY A 104 16.44 0.26 -19.67
CA GLY A 104 17.82 -0.19 -19.65
C GLY A 104 18.67 0.54 -18.62
N ILE A 105 19.96 0.17 -18.57
CA ILE A 105 20.95 0.80 -17.68
C ILE A 105 21.08 2.31 -17.97
N GLU A 106 20.78 2.73 -19.19
CA GLU A 106 20.77 4.14 -19.62
C GLU A 106 19.75 5.00 -18.87
N ASP A 107 18.69 4.40 -18.32
CA ASP A 107 17.64 5.13 -17.58
C ASP A 107 18.00 5.33 -16.09
N VAL A 108 19.08 4.72 -15.61
CA VAL A 108 19.55 4.83 -14.21
C VAL A 108 19.67 6.28 -13.72
N PRO A 109 20.24 7.24 -14.49
CA PRO A 109 20.31 8.64 -14.08
C PRO A 109 18.93 9.28 -13.86
N VAL A 110 17.90 8.87 -14.60
CA VAL A 110 16.54 9.39 -14.43
C VAL A 110 15.92 8.89 -13.13
N PHE A 111 16.03 7.59 -12.83
CA PHE A 111 15.52 7.05 -11.57
C PHE A 111 16.27 7.61 -10.35
N ARG A 112 17.59 7.82 -10.48
CA ARG A 112 18.39 8.53 -9.47
C ARG A 112 17.87 9.94 -9.23
N ASN A 113 17.72 10.74 -10.29
CA ASN A 113 17.28 12.13 -10.18
C ASN A 113 15.87 12.20 -9.60
N LEU A 114 14.97 11.31 -10.02
CA LEU A 114 13.63 11.17 -9.46
C LEU A 114 13.69 10.89 -7.95
N SER A 115 14.48 9.90 -7.53
CA SER A 115 14.64 9.55 -6.11
C SER A 115 15.16 10.73 -5.28
N LEU A 116 16.19 11.43 -5.77
CA LEU A 116 16.76 12.60 -5.08
C LEU A 116 15.77 13.76 -4.98
N ILE A 117 14.98 14.04 -6.02
CA ILE A 117 13.94 15.06 -5.99
C ILE A 117 12.88 14.70 -4.96
N VAL A 118 12.40 13.45 -4.96
CA VAL A 118 11.38 12.98 -4.01
C VAL A 118 11.86 13.05 -2.56
N VAL A 119 13.09 12.62 -2.29
CA VAL A 119 13.72 12.74 -0.96
C VAL A 119 13.88 14.20 -0.56
N GLY A 120 14.31 15.07 -1.48
CA GLY A 120 14.48 16.51 -1.23
C GLY A 120 13.15 17.19 -0.88
N VAL A 121 12.10 16.96 -1.66
CA VAL A 121 10.75 17.47 -1.39
C VAL A 121 10.23 16.93 -0.05
N GLY A 122 10.38 15.62 0.20
CA GLY A 122 10.00 15.01 1.47
C GLY A 122 10.75 15.58 2.67
N ALA A 123 12.04 15.88 2.53
CA ALA A 123 12.86 16.50 3.56
C ALA A 123 12.36 17.91 3.92
N VAL A 124 12.01 18.72 2.90
CA VAL A 124 11.46 20.07 3.10
C VAL A 124 10.15 20.00 3.90
N PHE A 125 9.20 19.16 3.47
CA PHE A 125 7.92 19.02 4.19
C PHE A 125 8.12 18.44 5.60
N SER A 126 9.05 17.52 5.79
CA SER A 126 9.37 16.98 7.12
C SER A 126 10.00 18.04 8.03
N PHE A 127 10.84 18.91 7.48
CA PHE A 127 11.43 20.03 8.21
C PHE A 127 10.38 21.06 8.61
N ILE A 128 9.46 21.41 7.70
CA ILE A 128 8.30 22.28 7.99
C ILE A 128 7.45 21.67 9.09
N PHE A 129 7.18 20.36 9.05
CA PHE A 129 6.45 19.66 10.10
C PHE A 129 7.15 19.82 11.45
N HIS A 130 8.43 19.42 11.55
CA HIS A 130 9.18 19.49 12.82
C HIS A 130 9.34 20.90 13.38
N LEU A 131 9.43 21.95 12.54
CA LEU A 131 9.45 23.34 12.99
C LEU A 131 8.06 23.88 13.35
N GLY A 132 7.03 23.46 12.61
CA GLY A 132 5.67 23.99 12.71
C GLY A 132 4.86 23.37 13.83
N THR A 133 5.08 22.09 14.15
CA THR A 133 4.41 21.41 15.26
C THR A 133 5.06 21.78 16.58
N LYS A 134 4.49 22.79 17.26
CA LYS A 134 4.86 23.12 18.64
C LYS A 134 4.14 22.19 19.60
N GLU A 135 4.88 21.30 20.23
CA GLU A 135 4.38 20.53 21.37
C GLU A 135 4.18 21.48 22.56
N LYS A 136 3.06 21.34 23.29
CA LYS A 136 2.85 22.11 24.51
C LYS A 136 3.89 21.67 25.55
N PRO A 137 4.67 22.58 26.15
CA PRO A 137 5.65 22.19 27.16
C PRO A 137 4.95 21.50 28.32
N TYR A 138 5.40 20.29 28.66
CA TYR A 138 4.99 19.61 29.88
C TYR A 138 5.45 20.47 31.07
N LEU A 139 4.52 21.01 31.86
CA LEU A 139 4.88 21.76 33.07
C LEU A 139 5.51 20.77 34.07
N PRO A 140 6.78 20.96 34.48
CA PRO A 140 7.41 20.09 35.48
C PRO A 140 6.80 20.40 36.84
N GLY A 141 5.86 19.57 37.29
CA GLY A 141 5.17 19.73 38.57
C GLY A 141 3.77 19.12 38.64
N SER A 142 3.16 18.77 37.51
CA SER A 142 1.96 17.94 37.50
C SER A 142 2.34 16.52 37.93
N LEU A 143 1.73 16.02 39.01
CA LEU A 143 1.81 14.60 39.39
C LEU A 143 1.57 13.74 38.14
N PRO A 144 2.26 12.58 37.97
CA PRO A 144 1.95 11.66 36.88
C PRO A 144 0.48 11.31 37.02
N GLN A 145 -0.36 11.91 36.17
CA GLN A 145 -1.79 11.67 36.17
C GLN A 145 -1.94 10.20 35.78
N PRO A 146 -2.47 9.33 36.64
CA PRO A 146 -2.58 7.91 36.34
C PRO A 146 -3.75 7.69 35.38
N GLU A 147 -3.78 8.34 34.21
CA GLU A 147 -4.87 8.21 33.23
C GLU A 147 -4.41 8.33 31.75
N GLU A 148 -3.20 7.87 31.41
CA GLU A 148 -2.86 7.45 30.02
C GLU A 148 -3.61 6.15 29.59
N SER A 149 -4.59 5.73 30.38
CA SER A 149 -5.49 4.60 30.14
C SER A 149 -6.98 4.97 30.27
N SER A 150 -7.35 6.23 30.06
CA SER A 150 -8.75 6.62 29.90
C SER A 150 -9.17 6.55 28.41
N PRO A 151 -10.01 5.60 27.99
CA PRO A 151 -10.57 5.60 26.66
C PRO A 151 -11.56 6.78 26.56
N LEU A 152 -11.29 7.75 25.68
CA LEU A 152 -12.16 8.90 25.39
C LEU A 152 -13.41 8.53 24.58
N LEU A 153 -14.09 7.46 24.99
CA LEU A 153 -15.49 7.17 24.68
C LEU A 153 -16.16 6.76 26.01
N GLN A 154 -16.30 7.73 26.91
CA GLN A 154 -17.38 7.68 27.91
C GLN A 154 -18.68 7.90 27.13
N ASN A 155 -19.15 6.83 26.48
CA ASN A 155 -20.54 6.74 26.10
C ASN A 155 -21.27 6.39 27.38
N ASP A 156 -22.14 7.28 27.87
CA ASP A 156 -23.08 7.00 28.96
C ASP A 156 -23.76 5.65 28.73
N SER A 157 -23.22 4.61 29.35
CA SER A 157 -23.69 3.23 29.24
C SER A 157 -23.70 2.68 30.64
N THR A 158 -24.87 2.72 31.26
CA THR A 158 -25.24 1.99 32.47
C THR A 158 -25.17 0.47 32.23
N GLY A 159 -23.98 -0.06 31.93
CA GLY A 159 -23.70 -1.47 31.71
C GLY A 159 -22.37 -1.89 32.32
N PRO A 160 -22.16 -3.20 32.60
CA PRO A 160 -20.96 -3.69 33.28
C PRO A 160 -19.69 -3.44 32.45
N PRO A 161 -18.51 -3.25 33.08
CA PRO A 161 -17.26 -2.98 32.38
C PRO A 161 -16.89 -4.16 31.48
N CYS A 162 -16.88 -3.95 30.16
CA CYS A 162 -16.38 -4.96 29.22
C CYS A 162 -14.86 -5.13 29.41
N PRO A 163 -14.33 -6.36 29.55
CA PRO A 163 -12.90 -6.58 29.69
C PRO A 163 -12.19 -6.25 28.37
N LEU A 164 -11.25 -5.30 28.40
CA LEU A 164 -10.41 -4.95 27.25
C LEU A 164 -9.52 -6.15 26.87
N LEU A 165 -9.50 -6.55 25.59
CA LEU A 165 -8.67 -7.68 25.14
C LEU A 165 -7.19 -7.37 25.26
N ILE A 166 -6.44 -8.27 25.90
CA ILE A 166 -4.98 -8.25 25.92
C ILE A 166 -4.47 -8.79 24.59
N TRP A 167 -3.24 -8.41 24.18
CA TRP A 167 -2.64 -8.84 22.90
C TRP A 167 -2.68 -10.35 22.65
N LYS A 168 -2.62 -11.19 23.70
CA LYS A 168 -2.69 -12.65 23.60
C LYS A 168 -4.09 -13.15 23.24
N ASP A 169 -5.13 -12.45 23.70
CA ASP A 169 -6.53 -12.87 23.49
C ASP A 169 -6.91 -12.74 22.00
N TRP A 170 -6.32 -11.78 21.30
CA TRP A 170 -6.46 -11.63 19.85
C TRP A 170 -6.02 -12.87 19.07
N LEU A 171 -5.00 -13.58 19.53
CA LEU A 171 -4.53 -14.80 18.88
C LEU A 171 -5.48 -15.98 19.06
N LEU A 172 -6.44 -15.89 19.99
CA LEU A 172 -7.48 -16.89 20.19
C LEU A 172 -8.78 -16.54 19.46
N GLU A 173 -8.97 -15.27 19.10
CA GLU A 173 -10.21 -14.78 18.52
C GLU A 173 -10.34 -15.16 17.03
N PRO A 174 -11.38 -15.91 16.60
CA PRO A 174 -11.54 -16.30 15.20
C PRO A 174 -11.73 -15.12 14.25
N ALA A 175 -12.40 -14.05 14.70
CA ALA A 175 -12.64 -12.85 13.91
C ALA A 175 -11.33 -12.14 13.51
N PHE A 176 -10.28 -12.25 14.34
CA PHE A 176 -8.96 -11.73 14.04
C PHE A 176 -8.38 -12.37 12.78
N TYR A 177 -8.43 -13.70 12.68
CA TYR A 177 -7.90 -14.42 11.53
C TYR A 177 -8.73 -14.19 10.26
N GLN A 178 -10.05 -14.09 10.38
CA GLN A 178 -10.93 -13.80 9.24
C GLN A 178 -10.59 -12.46 8.59
N VAL A 179 -10.50 -11.40 9.41
CA VAL A 179 -10.16 -10.06 8.92
C VAL A 179 -8.71 -9.99 8.47
N ALA A 180 -7.78 -10.69 9.15
CA ALA A 180 -6.37 -10.75 8.73
C ALA A 180 -6.19 -11.39 7.35
N VAL A 181 -6.91 -12.48 7.04
CA VAL A 181 -6.87 -13.12 5.71
C VAL A 181 -7.46 -12.20 4.65
N LEU A 182 -8.58 -11.52 4.95
CA LEU A 182 -9.18 -10.55 4.04
C LEU A 182 -8.21 -9.40 3.74
N TYR A 183 -7.58 -8.86 4.78
CA TYR A 183 -6.61 -7.79 4.71
C TYR A 183 -5.35 -8.21 3.93
N MET A 184 -4.79 -9.37 4.23
CA MET A 184 -3.65 -9.93 3.51
C MET A 184 -3.97 -10.14 2.02
N SER A 185 -5.12 -10.74 1.70
CA SER A 185 -5.55 -10.98 0.31
C SER A 185 -5.74 -9.66 -0.45
N THR A 186 -6.36 -8.67 0.19
CA THR A 186 -6.50 -7.30 -0.35
C THR A 186 -5.13 -6.70 -0.68
N ARG A 187 -4.20 -6.74 0.28
CA ARG A 187 -2.85 -6.20 0.11
C ARG A 187 -2.06 -6.93 -0.96
N LEU A 188 -2.19 -8.25 -1.07
CA LEU A 188 -1.58 -9.02 -2.14
C LEU A 188 -2.08 -8.58 -3.52
N ILE A 189 -3.40 -8.45 -3.71
CA ILE A 189 -3.96 -7.98 -4.99
C ILE A 189 -3.40 -6.61 -5.35
N VAL A 190 -3.45 -5.65 -4.42
CA VAL A 190 -3.01 -4.27 -4.67
C VAL A 190 -1.51 -4.20 -4.92
N ASN A 191 -0.69 -4.76 -4.02
CA ASN A 191 0.77 -4.61 -4.08
C ASN A 191 1.36 -5.36 -5.28
N LEU A 192 0.92 -6.61 -5.53
CA LEU A 192 1.44 -7.39 -6.64
C LEU A 192 0.97 -6.83 -7.98
N SER A 193 -0.29 -6.42 -8.12
CA SER A 193 -0.74 -5.78 -9.37
C SER A 193 0.00 -4.47 -9.65
N GLN A 194 0.27 -3.65 -8.64
CA GLN A 194 1.08 -2.43 -8.79
C GLN A 194 2.55 -2.73 -9.11
N THR A 195 3.10 -3.83 -8.60
CA THR A 195 4.50 -4.21 -8.88
C THR A 195 4.65 -4.76 -10.31
N TYR A 196 3.73 -5.63 -10.72
CA TYR A 196 3.82 -6.32 -12.01
C TYR A 196 3.17 -5.57 -13.18
N ILE A 197 2.40 -4.50 -12.94
CA ILE A 197 1.81 -3.71 -14.04
C ILE A 197 2.88 -3.15 -14.98
N THR A 198 4.01 -2.68 -14.45
CA THR A 198 5.11 -2.17 -15.28
C THR A 198 5.70 -3.27 -16.14
N MET A 199 5.97 -4.45 -15.56
CA MET A 199 6.48 -5.60 -16.29
C MET A 199 5.48 -6.10 -17.35
N TYR A 200 4.19 -6.08 -17.05
CA TYR A 200 3.15 -6.41 -18.02
C TYR A 200 3.12 -5.42 -19.19
N LEU A 201 3.22 -4.12 -18.93
CA LEU A 201 3.24 -3.09 -19.99
C LEU A 201 4.47 -3.22 -20.89
N THR A 202 5.65 -3.40 -20.30
CA THR A 202 6.92 -3.44 -21.06
C THR A 202 7.17 -4.79 -21.72
N ASN A 203 6.90 -5.89 -21.01
CA ASN A 203 7.34 -7.22 -21.43
C ASN A 203 6.22 -8.02 -22.11
N SER A 204 4.95 -7.82 -21.72
CA SER A 204 3.81 -8.50 -22.37
C SER A 204 3.20 -7.67 -23.50
N LEU A 205 2.94 -6.38 -23.25
CA LEU A 205 2.31 -5.51 -24.25
C LEU A 205 3.32 -4.81 -25.16
N LEU A 206 4.62 -4.87 -24.84
CA LEU A 206 5.70 -4.23 -25.60
C LEU A 206 5.41 -2.74 -25.85
N LEU A 207 4.82 -2.07 -24.86
CA LEU A 207 4.47 -0.65 -24.97
C LEU A 207 5.69 0.24 -24.70
N PRO A 208 5.78 1.40 -25.36
CA PRO A 208 6.86 2.36 -25.12
C PRO A 208 6.93 2.85 -23.67
N LYS A 209 8.13 3.23 -23.20
CA LYS A 209 8.41 3.69 -21.82
C LYS A 209 7.42 4.72 -21.26
N LYS A 210 6.85 5.58 -22.11
CA LYS A 210 5.86 6.60 -21.70
C LYS A 210 4.65 6.02 -20.96
N TYR A 211 4.27 4.78 -21.26
CA TYR A 211 3.13 4.11 -20.61
C TYR A 211 3.44 3.66 -19.18
N ILE A 212 4.71 3.51 -18.82
CA ILE A 212 5.15 3.08 -17.48
C ILE A 212 4.79 4.11 -16.42
N ALA A 213 4.71 5.38 -16.79
CA ALA A 213 4.28 6.44 -15.88
C ALA A 213 2.80 6.82 -16.05
N SER A 214 2.26 6.80 -17.28
CA SER A 214 0.86 7.20 -17.52
C SER A 214 -0.16 6.21 -16.97
N ILE A 215 0.11 4.91 -17.04
CA ILE A 215 -0.83 3.88 -16.60
C ILE A 215 -0.99 3.84 -15.07
N PRO A 216 0.09 3.79 -14.26
CA PRO A 216 -0.04 3.95 -12.82
C PRO A 216 -0.72 5.27 -12.43
N LEU A 217 -0.41 6.38 -13.11
CA LEU A 217 -1.07 7.65 -12.86
C LEU A 217 -2.61 7.53 -13.02
N VAL A 218 -3.09 6.89 -14.08
CA VAL A 218 -4.52 6.64 -14.30
C VAL A 218 -5.11 5.76 -13.20
N MET A 219 -4.39 4.73 -12.75
CA MET A 219 -4.81 3.89 -11.61
C MET A 219 -4.96 4.70 -10.32
N TYR A 220 -4.01 5.59 -10.01
CA TYR A 220 -4.07 6.43 -8.81
C TYR A 220 -5.19 7.48 -8.89
N VAL A 221 -5.37 8.12 -10.05
CA VAL A 221 -6.46 9.08 -10.26
C VAL A 221 -7.81 8.40 -10.15
N SER A 222 -8.01 7.23 -10.79
CA SER A 222 -9.28 6.50 -10.71
C SER A 222 -9.55 5.98 -9.29
N GLY A 223 -8.53 5.50 -8.58
CA GLY A 223 -8.64 5.08 -7.19
C GLY A 223 -8.99 6.22 -6.24
N PHE A 224 -8.42 7.42 -6.46
CA PHE A 224 -8.76 8.62 -5.70
C PHE A 224 -10.21 9.07 -5.95
N LEU A 225 -10.63 9.14 -7.20
CA LEU A 225 -12.01 9.48 -7.56
C LEU A 225 -13.01 8.48 -6.96
N SER A 226 -12.69 7.19 -7.02
CA SER A 226 -13.49 6.13 -6.39
C SER A 226 -13.63 6.34 -4.88
N SER A 227 -12.58 6.83 -4.20
CA SER A 227 -12.59 7.02 -2.74
C SER A 227 -13.62 8.04 -2.25
N PHE A 228 -13.96 9.05 -3.05
CA PHE A 228 -15.05 9.98 -2.72
C PHE A 228 -16.43 9.31 -2.75
N LEU A 229 -16.62 8.34 -3.65
CA LEU A 229 -17.87 7.59 -3.78
C LEU A 229 -18.02 6.50 -2.69
N MET A 230 -16.93 6.09 -2.05
CA MET A 230 -16.98 5.00 -1.06
C MET A 230 -17.81 5.33 0.18
N LYS A 231 -17.74 6.56 0.70
CA LYS A 231 -18.50 6.93 1.91
C LYS A 231 -20.02 6.81 1.72
N PRO A 232 -20.64 7.38 0.67
CA PRO A 232 -22.07 7.18 0.43
C PRO A 232 -22.41 5.72 0.08
N VAL A 233 -21.57 5.04 -0.69
CA VAL A 233 -21.80 3.63 -1.05
C VAL A 233 -21.78 2.73 0.18
N ASN A 234 -20.78 2.86 1.05
CA ASN A 234 -20.69 2.12 2.31
C ASN A 234 -21.92 2.35 3.21
N LYS A 235 -22.48 3.56 3.22
CA LYS A 235 -23.70 3.88 3.99
C LYS A 235 -24.94 3.22 3.38
N TRP A 236 -25.00 3.10 2.05
CA TRP A 236 -26.19 2.61 1.35
C TRP A 236 -26.26 1.08 1.29
N ILE A 237 -25.15 0.41 0.97
CA ILE A 237 -25.11 -1.04 0.76
C ILE A 237 -24.34 -1.81 1.84
N GLY A 238 -23.71 -1.11 2.78
CA GLY A 238 -22.87 -1.72 3.82
C GLY A 238 -21.46 -2.09 3.33
N ARG A 239 -20.55 -2.30 4.30
CA ARG A 239 -19.13 -2.55 4.03
C ARG A 239 -18.87 -3.88 3.32
N ASN A 240 -19.54 -4.96 3.75
CA ASN A 240 -19.37 -6.27 3.13
C ASN A 240 -19.73 -6.25 1.64
N LEU A 241 -20.84 -5.62 1.28
CA LEU A 241 -21.27 -5.54 -0.11
C LEU A 241 -20.39 -4.59 -0.93
N THR A 242 -19.93 -3.48 -0.33
CA THR A 242 -18.98 -2.56 -0.98
C THR A 242 -17.66 -3.26 -1.31
N TYR A 243 -17.14 -4.08 -0.38
CA TYR A 243 -15.96 -4.89 -0.63
C TYR A 243 -16.18 -5.90 -1.76
N PHE A 244 -17.35 -6.57 -1.78
CA PHE A 244 -17.73 -7.48 -2.86
C PHE A 244 -17.80 -6.77 -4.22
N THR A 245 -18.43 -5.59 -4.30
CA THR A 245 -18.45 -4.75 -5.51
C THR A 245 -17.04 -4.39 -5.98
N GLY A 246 -16.14 -4.04 -5.05
CA GLY A 246 -14.73 -3.80 -5.36
C GLY A 246 -14.04 -5.01 -6.00
N ILE A 247 -14.28 -6.22 -5.47
CA ILE A 247 -13.77 -7.46 -6.07
C ILE A 247 -14.35 -7.69 -7.47
N LEU A 248 -15.65 -7.46 -7.67
CA LEU A 248 -16.26 -7.62 -8.99
C LEU A 248 -15.61 -6.71 -10.04
N VAL A 249 -15.25 -5.48 -9.67
CA VAL A 249 -14.50 -4.57 -10.56
C VAL A 249 -13.12 -5.14 -10.91
N ILE A 250 -12.42 -5.74 -9.94
CA ILE A 250 -11.11 -6.39 -10.17
C ILE A 250 -11.23 -7.65 -11.02
N LEU A 251 -12.29 -8.44 -10.84
CA LEU A 251 -12.59 -9.60 -11.68
C LEU A 251 -12.98 -9.18 -13.10
N ALA A 252 -13.65 -8.04 -13.27
CA ALA A 252 -13.92 -7.45 -14.57
C ALA A 252 -12.61 -7.03 -15.26
N PHE A 253 -11.68 -6.41 -14.52
CA PHE A 253 -10.31 -6.16 -15.00
C PHE A 253 -9.62 -7.46 -15.46
N ALA A 254 -9.61 -8.49 -14.60
CA ALA A 254 -8.93 -9.75 -14.90
C ALA A 254 -9.53 -10.44 -16.14
N SER A 255 -10.86 -10.43 -16.25
CA SER A 255 -11.60 -10.96 -17.41
C SER A 255 -11.33 -10.14 -18.68
N TRP A 256 -11.19 -8.82 -18.58
CA TRP A 256 -10.85 -7.98 -19.73
C TRP A 256 -9.45 -8.28 -20.23
N VAL A 257 -8.48 -8.39 -19.31
CA VAL A 257 -7.09 -8.70 -19.64
C VAL A 257 -6.97 -10.07 -20.31
N THR A 258 -7.68 -11.11 -19.82
CA THR A 258 -7.63 -12.45 -20.45
C THR A 258 -8.21 -12.49 -21.85
N LEU A 259 -9.28 -11.74 -22.10
CA LEU A 259 -9.96 -11.72 -23.41
C LEU A 259 -9.23 -10.84 -24.44
N ALA A 260 -8.48 -9.83 -23.98
CA ALA A 260 -7.81 -8.90 -24.86
C ALA A 260 -6.54 -9.49 -25.50
N ARG A 261 -6.63 -9.82 -26.80
CA ARG A 261 -5.46 -10.27 -27.60
C ARG A 261 -4.53 -9.13 -28.01
N LYS A 262 -5.03 -7.89 -28.13
CA LYS A 262 -4.24 -6.69 -28.44
C LYS A 262 -4.82 -5.53 -27.65
N MET A 263 -4.00 -4.93 -26.79
CA MET A 263 -4.38 -3.81 -25.93
C MET A 263 -3.80 -2.52 -26.51
N GLY A 264 -4.64 -1.74 -27.19
CA GLY A 264 -4.30 -0.40 -27.68
C GLY A 264 -4.63 0.67 -26.64
N SER A 265 -5.52 1.60 -26.98
CA SER A 265 -6.07 2.61 -26.05
C SER A 265 -6.92 2.02 -24.91
N GLU A 266 -7.37 0.77 -25.05
CA GLU A 266 -8.18 0.06 -24.05
C GLU A 266 -7.46 -0.10 -22.70
N ILE A 267 -6.12 -0.09 -22.68
CA ILE A 267 -5.32 -0.23 -21.47
C ILE A 267 -5.65 0.85 -20.43
N TYR A 268 -6.04 2.05 -20.85
CA TYR A 268 -6.44 3.13 -19.95
C TYR A 268 -7.74 2.81 -19.20
N GLY A 269 -8.71 2.17 -19.88
CA GLY A 269 -9.96 1.73 -19.26
C GLY A 269 -9.70 0.59 -18.26
N VAL A 270 -8.87 -0.36 -18.66
CA VAL A 270 -8.47 -1.49 -17.81
C VAL A 270 -7.69 -1.01 -16.58
N ALA A 271 -6.77 -0.05 -16.75
CA ALA A 271 -6.07 0.60 -15.64
C ALA A 271 -7.02 1.35 -14.69
N ALA A 272 -8.02 2.05 -15.23
CA ALA A 272 -9.01 2.75 -14.43
C ALA A 272 -9.83 1.77 -13.56
N LEU A 273 -10.25 0.63 -14.11
CA LEU A 273 -10.93 -0.45 -13.37
C LEU A 273 -10.04 -1.00 -12.26
N LEU A 274 -8.78 -1.33 -12.55
CA LEU A 274 -7.85 -1.84 -11.55
C LEU A 274 -7.65 -0.84 -10.41
N GLY A 275 -7.47 0.43 -10.73
CA GLY A 275 -7.29 1.50 -9.73
C GLY A 275 -8.53 1.69 -8.85
N ALA A 276 -9.72 1.78 -9.45
CA ALA A 276 -10.99 1.95 -8.72
C ALA A 276 -11.32 0.73 -7.84
N GLY A 277 -11.18 -0.48 -8.38
CA GLY A 277 -11.38 -1.72 -7.64
C GLY A 277 -10.41 -1.86 -6.47
N SER A 278 -9.11 -1.65 -6.72
CA SER A 278 -8.04 -1.73 -5.72
C SER A 278 -8.25 -0.74 -4.57
N ALA A 279 -8.61 0.51 -4.88
CA ALA A 279 -8.92 1.49 -3.84
C ALA A 279 -10.14 1.06 -3.00
N THR A 280 -11.19 0.55 -3.65
CA THR A 280 -12.43 0.11 -2.99
C THR A 280 -12.16 -1.01 -1.99
N ILE A 281 -11.46 -2.07 -2.41
CA ILE A 281 -11.14 -3.19 -1.52
C ILE A 281 -10.19 -2.76 -0.40
N LEU A 282 -9.22 -1.89 -0.67
CA LEU A 282 -8.22 -1.45 0.30
C LEU A 282 -8.84 -0.61 1.42
N VAL A 283 -9.60 0.43 1.06
CA VAL A 283 -10.26 1.32 2.03
C VAL A 283 -11.28 0.54 2.86
N THR A 284 -12.03 -0.35 2.22
CA THR A 284 -13.05 -1.14 2.91
C THR A 284 -12.43 -2.17 3.86
N SER A 285 -11.33 -2.83 3.45
CA SER A 285 -10.56 -3.74 4.32
C SER A 285 -9.97 -3.03 5.55
N LEU A 286 -9.41 -1.83 5.37
CA LEU A 286 -8.93 -1.01 6.48
C LEU A 286 -10.07 -0.61 7.43
N SER A 287 -11.25 -0.29 6.89
CA SER A 287 -12.44 0.01 7.69
C SER A 287 -12.91 -1.20 8.50
N MET A 288 -12.94 -2.39 7.91
CA MET A 288 -13.28 -3.64 8.62
C MET A 288 -12.27 -3.99 9.71
N THR A 289 -10.99 -3.66 9.50
CA THR A 289 -9.95 -3.81 10.53
C THR A 289 -10.18 -2.86 11.71
N ALA A 290 -10.54 -1.60 11.42
CA ALA A 290 -10.88 -0.63 12.46
C ALA A 290 -12.14 -1.05 13.24
N ASP A 291 -13.16 -1.56 12.54
CA ASP A 291 -14.38 -2.10 13.15
C ASP A 291 -14.08 -3.30 14.06
N LEU A 292 -13.15 -4.18 13.66
CA LEU A 292 -12.71 -5.31 14.48
C LEU A 292 -12.06 -4.84 15.78
N ILE A 293 -11.17 -3.84 15.72
CA ILE A 293 -10.50 -3.29 16.92
C ILE A 293 -11.53 -2.64 17.84
N GLY A 294 -12.45 -1.86 17.27
CA GLY A 294 -13.56 -1.24 18.01
C GLY A 294 -13.08 -0.46 19.23
N THR A 295 -13.58 -0.84 20.41
CA THR A 295 -13.24 -0.22 21.70
C THR A 295 -11.90 -0.70 22.28
N ASN A 296 -11.27 -1.75 21.73
CA ASN A 296 -10.01 -2.32 22.21
C ASN A 296 -8.79 -1.57 21.64
N THR A 297 -8.78 -0.25 21.74
CA THR A 297 -7.73 0.60 21.15
C THR A 297 -6.35 0.35 21.76
N HIS A 298 -6.28 -0.05 23.04
CA HIS A 298 -5.04 -0.40 23.74
C HIS A 298 -4.24 -1.52 23.07
N SER A 299 -4.90 -2.52 22.49
CA SER A 299 -4.28 -3.64 21.79
C SER A 299 -4.36 -3.51 20.26
N GLY A 300 -4.95 -2.42 19.74
CA GLY A 300 -5.06 -2.16 18.31
C GLY A 300 -3.72 -2.05 17.58
N ALA A 301 -2.68 -1.53 18.25
CA ALA A 301 -1.32 -1.47 17.68
C ALA A 301 -0.76 -2.86 17.37
N PHE A 302 -1.04 -3.85 18.23
CA PHE A 302 -0.66 -5.24 17.98
C PHE A 302 -1.41 -5.81 16.78
N VAL A 303 -2.73 -5.56 16.68
CA VAL A 303 -3.56 -6.03 15.55
C VAL A 303 -3.02 -5.49 14.21
N TYR A 304 -2.80 -4.18 14.10
CA TYR A 304 -2.22 -3.58 12.90
C TYR A 304 -0.80 -4.08 12.61
N GLY A 305 0.02 -4.26 13.64
CA GLY A 305 1.37 -4.82 13.51
C GLY A 305 1.36 -6.25 12.96
N ALA A 306 0.51 -7.12 13.51
CA ALA A 306 0.38 -8.50 13.08
C ALA A 306 -0.18 -8.60 11.65
N MET A 307 -1.19 -7.80 11.31
CA MET A 307 -1.73 -7.75 9.94
C MET A 307 -0.73 -7.22 8.91
N SER A 308 0.06 -6.20 9.26
CA SER A 308 1.13 -5.72 8.36
C SER A 308 2.32 -6.68 8.28
N PHE A 309 2.58 -7.47 9.32
CA PHE A 309 3.60 -8.50 9.24
C PHE A 309 3.19 -9.61 8.28
N THR A 310 1.96 -10.12 8.39
CA THR A 310 1.45 -11.17 7.50
C THR A 310 1.32 -10.67 6.06
N ASP A 311 0.91 -9.42 5.84
CA ASP A 311 0.85 -8.84 4.49
C ASP A 311 2.23 -8.76 3.81
N LYS A 312 3.27 -8.30 4.51
CA LYS A 312 4.63 -8.15 3.96
C LYS A 312 5.25 -9.50 3.69
N MET A 313 5.09 -10.44 4.62
CA MET A 313 5.60 -11.81 4.46
C MET A 313 4.93 -12.49 3.26
N ALA A 314 3.60 -12.40 3.14
CA ALA A 314 2.88 -12.99 2.03
C ALA A 314 3.27 -12.36 0.68
N ASN A 315 3.42 -11.04 0.60
CA ASN A 315 3.89 -10.36 -0.60
C ASN A 315 5.31 -10.81 -0.99
N GLY A 316 6.24 -10.89 -0.03
CA GLY A 316 7.60 -11.36 -0.29
C GLY A 316 7.64 -12.79 -0.81
N LEU A 317 6.88 -13.70 -0.19
CA LEU A 317 6.76 -15.08 -0.65
C LEU A 317 6.13 -15.18 -2.05
N ALA A 318 5.08 -14.40 -2.32
CA ALA A 318 4.44 -14.38 -3.64
C ALA A 318 5.39 -13.86 -4.72
N VAL A 319 6.17 -12.79 -4.45
CA VAL A 319 7.20 -12.31 -5.37
C VAL A 319 8.25 -13.39 -5.61
N MET A 320 8.78 -14.01 -4.56
CA MET A 320 9.77 -15.11 -4.71
C MET A 320 9.22 -16.27 -5.54
N ALA A 321 7.96 -16.66 -5.31
CA ALA A 321 7.32 -17.71 -6.10
C ALA A 321 7.19 -17.32 -7.57
N ILE A 322 6.72 -16.10 -7.87
CA ILE A 322 6.59 -15.62 -9.26
C ILE A 322 7.97 -15.55 -9.92
N GLN A 323 9.00 -15.01 -9.26
CA GLN A 323 10.33 -14.87 -9.83
C GLN A 323 11.01 -16.23 -10.06
N ASN A 324 10.83 -17.20 -9.16
CA ASN A 324 11.35 -18.57 -9.36
C ASN A 324 10.66 -19.33 -10.49
N LEU A 325 9.42 -18.96 -10.83
CA LEU A 325 8.68 -19.52 -11.97
C LEU A 325 8.97 -18.79 -13.28
N HIS A 326 9.87 -17.81 -13.28
CA HIS A 326 10.22 -17.06 -14.48
C HIS A 326 10.83 -17.98 -15.54
N PRO A 327 10.29 -18.03 -16.78
CA PRO A 327 10.66 -19.04 -17.77
C PRO A 327 12.02 -18.82 -18.44
N CYS A 328 12.68 -17.67 -18.23
CA CYS A 328 13.90 -17.27 -18.94
C CYS A 328 15.05 -17.01 -17.95
N PRO A 329 15.89 -18.01 -17.60
CA PRO A 329 16.94 -17.83 -16.59
C PRO A 329 18.17 -17.03 -17.07
N THR A 330 18.36 -16.84 -18.38
CA THR A 330 19.59 -16.27 -18.97
C THR A 330 19.38 -14.99 -19.78
N GLU A 331 18.13 -14.56 -19.99
CA GLU A 331 17.80 -13.34 -20.75
C GLU A 331 16.74 -12.52 -20.03
N LEU A 332 16.75 -11.20 -20.27
CA LEU A 332 15.83 -10.26 -19.63
C LEU A 332 14.35 -10.59 -19.93
N CYS A 333 14.04 -11.11 -21.13
CA CYS A 333 12.73 -11.65 -21.49
C CYS A 333 12.81 -12.47 -22.80
N CYS A 334 12.45 -13.75 -22.75
CA CYS A 334 12.28 -14.63 -23.91
C CYS A 334 10.79 -14.64 -24.39
N PRO A 335 10.44 -15.23 -25.55
CA PRO A 335 9.05 -15.22 -26.05
C PRO A 335 8.01 -15.78 -25.05
N ALA A 336 8.42 -16.71 -24.17
CA ALA A 336 7.57 -17.26 -23.12
C ALA A 336 7.25 -16.23 -22.00
N CYS A 337 8.12 -15.23 -21.79
CA CYS A 337 7.95 -14.19 -20.77
C CYS A 337 6.77 -13.25 -21.08
N VAL A 338 6.42 -13.05 -22.36
CA VAL A 338 5.23 -12.29 -22.80
C VAL A 338 3.95 -12.89 -22.20
N SER A 339 3.76 -14.21 -22.38
CA SER A 339 2.61 -14.95 -21.85
C SER A 339 2.67 -15.05 -20.32
N PHE A 340 3.87 -15.22 -19.77
CA PHE A 340 4.08 -15.32 -18.32
C PHE A 340 3.57 -14.09 -17.56
N TYR A 341 4.04 -12.88 -17.89
CA TYR A 341 3.60 -11.67 -17.18
C TYR A 341 2.12 -11.33 -17.41
N HIS A 342 1.56 -11.73 -18.56
CA HIS A 342 0.13 -11.64 -18.81
C HIS A 342 -0.66 -12.51 -17.83
N TRP A 343 -0.31 -13.79 -17.70
CA TRP A 343 -0.98 -14.70 -16.77
C TRP A 343 -0.68 -14.39 -15.30
N VAL A 344 0.51 -13.87 -14.98
CA VAL A 344 0.82 -13.39 -13.62
C VAL A 344 -0.16 -12.29 -13.21
N MET A 345 -0.39 -11.28 -14.05
CA MET A 345 -1.36 -10.23 -13.74
C MET A 345 -2.76 -10.80 -13.49
N VAL A 346 -3.23 -11.70 -14.37
CA VAL A 346 -4.55 -12.32 -14.25
C VAL A 346 -4.67 -13.20 -13.00
N LEU A 347 -3.68 -14.04 -12.71
CA LEU A 347 -3.69 -14.97 -11.57
C LEU A 347 -3.57 -14.23 -10.24
N VAL A 348 -2.73 -13.20 -10.18
CA VAL A 348 -2.58 -12.35 -9.00
C VAL A 348 -3.89 -11.64 -8.71
N THR A 349 -4.52 -10.98 -9.69
CA THR A 349 -5.76 -10.23 -9.42
C THR A 349 -6.98 -11.14 -9.29
N GLY A 350 -7.11 -12.14 -10.16
CA GLY A 350 -8.27 -13.04 -10.21
C GLY A 350 -8.20 -14.19 -9.21
N GLY A 351 -7.06 -14.88 -9.11
CA GLY A 351 -6.88 -16.01 -8.20
C GLY A 351 -6.95 -15.60 -6.74
N ILE A 352 -6.27 -14.51 -6.36
CA ILE A 352 -6.31 -13.99 -4.99
C ILE A 352 -7.67 -13.35 -4.68
N ALA A 353 -8.36 -12.78 -5.68
CA ALA A 353 -9.75 -12.31 -5.50
C ALA A 353 -10.70 -13.45 -5.10
N VAL A 354 -10.53 -14.66 -5.63
CA VAL A 354 -11.34 -15.82 -5.18
C VAL A 354 -11.12 -16.11 -3.70
N ALA A 355 -9.86 -16.11 -3.23
CA ALA A 355 -9.55 -16.27 -1.82
C ALA A 355 -10.17 -15.15 -0.96
N ALA A 356 -10.16 -13.91 -1.46
CA ALA A 356 -10.81 -12.77 -0.81
C ALA A 356 -12.33 -12.91 -0.74
N VAL A 357 -12.99 -13.43 -1.78
CA VAL A 357 -14.44 -13.73 -1.77
C VAL A 357 -14.76 -14.82 -0.75
N VAL A 358 -13.97 -15.90 -0.70
CA VAL A 358 -14.17 -16.96 0.29
C VAL A 358 -14.06 -16.41 1.72
N SER A 359 -13.03 -15.60 1.98
CA SER A 359 -12.87 -14.92 3.28
C SER A 359 -14.05 -14.00 3.60
N LEU A 360 -14.55 -13.25 2.62
CA LEU A 360 -15.74 -12.41 2.78
C LEU A 360 -17.00 -13.23 3.09
N CYS A 361 -17.21 -14.35 2.39
CA CYS A 361 -18.31 -15.26 2.66
C CYS A 361 -18.24 -15.82 4.09
N CYS A 362 -17.05 -16.19 4.57
CA CYS A 362 -16.86 -16.59 5.97
C CYS A 362 -17.26 -15.49 6.95
N ILE A 363 -16.89 -14.22 6.68
CA ILE A 363 -17.28 -13.07 7.50
C ILE A 363 -18.79 -12.80 7.44
N MET A 364 -19.45 -13.04 6.30
CA MET A 364 -20.90 -12.89 6.19
C MET A 364 -21.67 -13.97 6.96
N VAL A 365 -21.17 -15.22 6.96
CA VAL A 365 -21.78 -16.33 7.69
C VAL A 365 -21.51 -16.22 9.19
N TRP A 366 -20.28 -15.86 9.57
CA TRP A 366 -19.86 -15.63 10.95
C TRP A 366 -19.47 -14.17 11.12
N PRO A 367 -20.44 -13.29 11.46
CA PRO A 367 -20.19 -11.86 11.55
C PRO A 367 -19.14 -11.55 12.61
N ILE A 368 -18.36 -10.49 12.35
CA ILE A 368 -17.33 -9.95 13.24
C ILE A 368 -17.98 -9.60 14.58
N ARG A 369 -17.87 -10.50 15.54
CA ARG A 369 -18.24 -10.29 16.94
C ARG A 369 -17.14 -10.84 17.81
N ILE A 370 -16.55 -9.97 18.61
CA ILE A 370 -15.59 -10.35 19.64
C ILE A 370 -16.35 -11.19 20.68
N ARG A 371 -15.94 -12.44 20.88
CA ARG A 371 -16.48 -13.27 21.95
C ARG A 371 -15.73 -12.97 23.25
N TYR A 372 -16.34 -12.14 24.11
CA TYR A 372 -15.85 -12.02 25.49
C TYR A 372 -16.00 -13.39 26.17
N ARG A 373 -14.88 -14.01 26.51
CA ARG A 373 -14.86 -15.17 27.41
C ARG A 373 -15.04 -14.61 28.83
N GLU A 374 -16.12 -15.00 29.49
CA GLU A 374 -16.31 -14.80 30.94
C GLU A 374 -15.27 -15.59 31.74
#